data_AF-A0A3A9XNH0-F1
#
_entry.id   AF-A0A3A9XNH0-F1
#
_cell.length_a   1.000
_cell.length_b   1.000
_cell.length_c   1.000
_cell.angle_alpha   90.00
_cell.angle_beta   90.00
_cell.angle_gamma   90.00
#
_symmetry.space_group_name_H-M   'P 1'
#
loop_
_entity.id
_entity.type
_entity.pdbx_description
1 polymer ?
#
loop_
_entity_poly.entity_id
_entity_poly.type
_entity_poly.pdbx_seq_one_letter_code
_entity_poly.pdbx_strand_id
1 'polypeptide(L)'
;MSGKKYVCNGAKIECPLCTKPIGKLKVTSNSIKLQDKTWANIKDKTKANLKFSGKCIKSPKQKIPCKAIIAPIKWINTGEILIQGNKALLECSTIKCSYGGATIKIKDHIQKSEPEAIESTDVDGITPDEPVSTTLTSSKFSN
;
A
#
# COMPACT_ATOMS: atom_id res chain seq x y z
N MET A 1 -12.49 15.14 6.67
CA MET A 1 -11.12 14.62 6.93
C MET A 1 -10.92 13.38 6.08
N SER A 2 -10.28 13.50 4.90
CA SER A 2 -10.01 12.32 4.07
C SER A 2 -8.98 11.44 4.79
N GLY A 3 -9.37 10.21 5.13
CA GLY A 3 -8.49 9.27 5.81
C GLY A 3 -7.28 8.92 4.95
N LYS A 4 -6.08 9.05 5.51
CA LYS A 4 -4.83 8.73 4.82
C LYS A 4 -4.77 7.24 4.48
N LYS A 5 -4.31 6.95 3.27
CA LYS A 5 -4.19 5.58 2.77
C LYS A 5 -2.88 4.94 3.21
N TYR A 6 -2.93 3.65 3.50
CA TYR A 6 -1.75 2.85 3.83
C TYR A 6 -1.11 2.26 2.58
N VAL A 7 0.17 1.96 2.67
CA VAL A 7 0.98 1.55 1.52
C VAL A 7 1.11 0.03 1.49
N CYS A 8 0.86 -0.56 0.33
CA CYS A 8 1.02 -2.00 0.13
C CYS A 8 2.20 -2.36 -0.80
N ASN A 9 2.54 -3.64 -0.83
CA ASN A 9 3.58 -4.20 -1.70
C ASN A 9 3.30 -3.96 -3.18
N GLY A 10 4.27 -3.36 -3.86
CA GLY A 10 4.17 -2.95 -5.26
C GLY A 10 3.85 -1.47 -5.45
N ALA A 11 3.68 -0.69 -4.36
CA ALA A 11 3.38 0.73 -4.42
C ALA A 11 4.36 1.49 -5.32
N LYS A 12 3.86 2.48 -6.07
CA LYS A 12 4.72 3.30 -6.94
C LYS A 12 5.44 4.33 -6.09
N ILE A 13 6.75 4.41 -6.27
CA ILE A 13 7.62 5.39 -5.59
C ILE A 13 8.31 6.26 -6.64
N GLU A 14 8.58 7.51 -6.29
CA GLU A 14 9.22 8.47 -7.19
C GLU A 14 10.55 8.97 -6.60
N CYS A 15 11.61 8.92 -7.41
CA CYS A 15 12.89 9.57 -7.13
C CYS A 15 13.21 10.58 -8.24
N PRO A 16 13.31 11.89 -7.94
CA PRO A 16 13.56 12.92 -8.96
C PRO A 16 14.98 12.83 -9.56
N LEU A 17 15.91 12.13 -8.90
CA LEU A 17 17.30 11.98 -9.35
C LEU A 17 17.59 10.60 -9.95
N CYS A 18 16.54 9.90 -10.37
CA CYS A 18 16.65 8.67 -11.15
C CYS A 18 16.21 8.97 -12.59
N THR A 19 16.99 8.53 -13.59
CA THR A 19 16.64 8.72 -15.01
C THR A 19 15.32 8.07 -15.40
N LYS A 20 14.88 7.05 -14.64
CA LYS A 20 13.51 6.52 -14.65
C LYS A 20 12.90 6.80 -13.28
N PRO A 21 12.18 7.93 -13.12
CA PRO A 21 11.85 8.45 -11.80
C PRO A 21 10.87 7.57 -11.04
N ILE A 22 10.03 6.80 -11.73
CA ILE A 22 9.08 5.88 -11.12
C ILE A 22 9.71 4.50 -10.88
N GLY A 23 9.63 4.04 -9.64
CA GLY A 23 10.01 2.70 -9.19
C GLY A 23 8.87 2.01 -8.45
N LYS A 24 9.16 0.81 -7.93
CA LYS A 24 8.23 0.02 -7.11
C LYS A 24 8.80 -0.22 -5.72
N LEU A 25 7.95 -0.13 -4.70
CA LEU A 25 8.27 -0.56 -3.35
C LEU A 25 8.01 -2.07 -3.23
N LYS A 26 9.04 -2.84 -2.89
CA LYS A 26 8.92 -4.25 -2.51
C LYS A 26 8.89 -4.36 -0.99
N VAL A 27 7.83 -4.93 -0.44
CA VAL A 27 7.74 -5.23 1.00
C VAL A 27 8.47 -6.54 1.27
N THR A 28 9.34 -6.53 2.26
CA THR A 28 10.11 -7.70 2.71
C THR A 28 10.15 -7.81 4.23
N SER A 29 9.60 -6.83 4.96
CA SER A 29 9.67 -6.76 6.41
C SER A 29 8.74 -7.74 7.13
N ASN A 30 7.67 -8.18 6.47
CA ASN A 30 6.60 -9.00 7.05
C ASN A 30 5.80 -9.73 5.95
N SER A 31 4.80 -10.52 6.36
CA SER A 31 3.86 -11.23 5.50
C SER A 31 2.38 -10.85 5.75
N ILE A 32 2.12 -9.86 6.62
CA ILE A 32 0.76 -9.41 6.96
C ILE A 32 0.15 -8.70 5.76
N LYS A 33 -1.06 -9.11 5.37
CA LYS A 33 -1.76 -8.57 4.22
C LYS A 33 -2.82 -7.56 4.65
N LEU A 34 -2.96 -6.52 3.83
CA LEU A 34 -4.10 -5.63 3.80
C LEU A 34 -4.79 -5.84 2.46
N GLN A 35 -6.00 -6.38 2.48
CA GLN A 35 -6.61 -7.00 1.30
C GLN A 35 -5.66 -8.11 0.78
N ASP A 36 -5.37 -8.15 -0.51
CA ASP A 36 -4.51 -9.19 -1.10
C ASP A 36 -3.01 -8.88 -1.03
N LYS A 37 -2.63 -7.71 -0.52
CA LYS A 37 -1.26 -7.19 -0.65
C LYS A 37 -0.60 -7.00 0.70
N THR A 38 0.66 -7.37 0.80
CA THR A 38 1.44 -7.22 2.03
C THR A 38 1.59 -5.76 2.43
N TRP A 39 1.41 -5.48 3.72
CA TRP A 39 1.42 -4.15 4.29
C TRP A 39 2.86 -3.64 4.47
N ALA A 40 3.17 -2.43 4.00
CA ALA A 40 4.51 -1.86 4.14
C ALA A 40 4.70 -1.18 5.50
N ASN A 41 5.90 -1.30 6.07
CA ASN A 41 6.26 -0.63 7.32
C ASN A 41 7.66 0.01 7.25
N ILE A 42 8.08 0.68 8.33
CA ILE A 42 9.37 1.40 8.38
C ILE A 42 10.63 0.54 8.14
N LYS A 43 10.55 -0.79 8.24
CA LYS A 43 11.68 -1.69 7.94
C LYS A 43 11.87 -1.90 6.43
N ASP A 44 10.88 -1.57 5.59
CA ASP A 44 10.98 -1.66 4.12
C ASP A 44 11.78 -0.49 3.53
N LYS A 45 13.01 -0.30 4.02
CA LYS A 45 13.90 0.83 3.71
C LYS A 45 15.24 0.43 3.11
N THR A 46 15.46 -0.85 2.83
CA THR A 46 16.74 -1.31 2.30
C THR A 46 16.81 -1.10 0.78
N LYS A 47 18.01 -1.26 0.22
CA LYS A 47 18.23 -1.33 -1.24
C LYS A 47 17.35 -2.40 -1.91
N ALA A 48 17.00 -3.47 -1.18
CA ALA A 48 16.12 -4.50 -1.70
C ALA A 48 14.66 -4.05 -1.81
N ASN A 49 14.24 -3.03 -1.05
CA ASN A 49 12.85 -2.55 -1.02
C ASN A 49 12.57 -1.52 -2.13
N LEU A 50 13.49 -0.60 -2.40
CA LEU A 50 13.27 0.49 -3.36
C LEU A 50 13.76 0.10 -4.76
N LYS A 51 12.85 -0.41 -5.61
CA LYS A 51 13.17 -0.93 -6.95
C LYS A 51 13.04 0.15 -8.03
N PHE A 52 14.17 0.76 -8.38
CA PHE A 52 14.28 1.63 -9.55
C PHE A 52 15.04 0.94 -10.69
N SER A 53 14.53 1.04 -11.91
CA SER A 53 15.16 0.48 -13.12
C SER A 53 16.08 1.46 -13.86
N GLY A 54 16.08 2.73 -13.46
CA GLY A 54 16.95 3.78 -14.02
C GLY A 54 18.33 3.86 -13.39
N LYS A 55 19.08 4.88 -13.79
CA LYS A 55 20.41 5.23 -13.29
C LYS A 55 20.32 6.45 -12.38
N CYS A 56 21.25 6.59 -11.45
CA CYS A 56 21.28 7.76 -10.58
C CYS A 56 21.96 8.92 -11.31
N ILE A 57 21.27 10.06 -11.42
CA ILE A 57 21.78 11.28 -12.08
C ILE A 57 23.02 11.83 -11.36
N LYS A 58 23.09 11.65 -10.03
CA LYS A 58 24.26 12.05 -9.22
C LYS A 58 25.45 11.09 -9.31
N SER A 59 25.28 9.92 -9.95
CA SER A 59 26.40 8.99 -10.11
C SER A 59 27.42 9.51 -11.13
N PRO A 60 28.72 9.13 -11.02
CA PRO A 60 29.73 9.52 -11.98
C PRO A 60 29.31 9.21 -13.42
N LYS A 61 29.30 10.25 -14.27
CA LYS A 61 28.87 10.18 -15.68
C LYS A 61 27.46 9.56 -15.87
N GLN A 62 26.61 9.58 -14.83
CA GLN A 62 25.27 8.97 -14.82
C GLN A 62 25.25 7.48 -15.20
N LYS A 63 26.34 6.74 -14.95
CA LYS A 63 26.48 5.37 -15.43
C LYS A 63 25.91 4.31 -14.49
N ILE A 64 25.77 4.63 -13.20
CA ILE A 64 25.50 3.59 -12.20
C ILE A 64 23.99 3.39 -12.01
N PRO A 65 23.47 2.16 -12.11
CA PRO A 65 22.07 1.85 -11.85
C PRO A 65 21.65 2.24 -10.43
N CYS A 66 20.51 2.90 -10.26
CA CYS A 66 20.01 3.31 -8.94
C CYS A 66 19.93 2.12 -7.98
N LYS A 67 19.44 0.97 -8.45
CA LYS A 67 19.36 -0.27 -7.66
C LYS A 67 20.69 -0.72 -7.03
N ALA A 68 21.83 -0.34 -7.61
CA ALA A 68 23.15 -0.78 -7.16
C ALA A 68 23.72 0.11 -6.04
N ILE A 69 23.34 1.38 -5.98
CA ILE A 69 23.98 2.42 -5.13
C ILE A 69 23.00 3.16 -4.23
N ILE A 70 21.68 2.97 -4.41
CA ILE A 70 20.68 3.61 -3.56
C ILE A 70 20.95 3.30 -2.08
N ALA A 71 20.92 4.34 -1.26
CA ALA A 71 21.20 4.29 0.16
C ALA A 71 20.08 5.02 0.94
N PRO A 72 18.92 4.37 1.13
CA PRO A 72 17.81 4.98 1.87
C PRO A 72 18.12 5.04 3.38
N ILE A 73 17.68 6.10 4.06
CA ILE A 73 18.02 6.33 5.48
C ILE A 73 16.92 5.85 6.43
N LYS A 74 15.79 6.57 6.46
CA LYS A 74 14.63 6.27 7.30
C LYS A 74 13.36 6.81 6.66
N TRP A 75 12.27 6.07 6.83
CA TRP A 75 10.93 6.57 6.54
C TRP A 75 10.51 7.61 7.59
N ILE A 76 9.83 8.65 7.13
CA ILE A 76 9.20 9.68 7.96
C ILE A 76 7.74 9.87 7.53
N ASN A 77 6.94 10.58 8.34
CA ASN A 77 5.50 10.76 8.13
C ASN A 77 4.74 9.42 8.04
N THR A 78 5.01 8.53 9.00
CA THR A 78 4.46 7.18 9.11
C THR A 78 3.15 7.19 9.90
N GLY A 79 2.39 6.10 9.84
CA GLY A 79 1.20 5.91 10.65
C GLY A 79 1.51 5.52 12.10
N GLU A 80 0.46 5.45 12.90
CA GLU A 80 0.52 5.01 14.31
C GLU A 80 0.33 3.50 14.45
N ILE A 81 -0.40 2.88 13.52
CA ILE A 81 -0.60 1.42 13.51
C ILE A 81 0.76 0.71 13.38
N LEU A 82 0.93 -0.33 14.19
CA LEU A 82 2.11 -1.16 14.24
C LEU A 82 1.89 -2.48 13.51
N ILE A 83 2.70 -2.75 12.49
CA ILE A 83 2.76 -4.02 11.79
C ILE A 83 3.97 -4.78 12.31
N GLN A 84 3.73 -5.81 13.11
CA GLN A 84 4.78 -6.55 13.83
C GLN A 84 5.71 -5.61 14.61
N GLY A 85 5.11 -4.68 15.37
CA GLY A 85 5.84 -3.69 16.18
C GLY A 85 6.45 -2.52 15.41
N ASN A 86 6.27 -2.43 14.08
CA ASN A 86 6.86 -1.38 13.25
C ASN A 86 5.77 -0.47 12.67
N LYS A 87 5.95 0.84 12.73
CA LYS A 87 4.98 1.81 12.19
C LYS A 87 4.69 1.55 10.71
N ALA A 88 3.41 1.52 10.36
CA ALA A 88 2.94 1.37 8.99
C ALA A 88 3.32 2.59 8.12
N LEU A 89 3.56 2.35 6.83
CA LEU A 89 3.75 3.44 5.87
C LEU A 89 2.40 3.98 5.39
N LEU A 90 2.34 5.31 5.24
CA LEU A 90 1.20 6.05 4.68
C LEU A 90 1.56 6.59 3.30
N GLU A 91 0.57 6.94 2.49
CA GLU A 91 0.79 7.57 1.17
C GLU A 91 1.64 8.86 1.24
N CYS A 92 1.60 9.58 2.37
CA CYS A 92 2.43 10.77 2.60
C CYS A 92 3.82 10.46 3.16
N SER A 93 4.14 9.18 3.41
CA SER A 93 5.45 8.78 3.90
C SER A 93 6.52 9.05 2.86
N THR A 94 7.69 9.50 3.33
CA THR A 94 8.83 9.79 2.48
C THR A 94 10.12 9.21 3.06
N ILE A 95 11.11 8.99 2.20
CA ILE A 95 12.44 8.50 2.61
C ILE A 95 13.54 9.21 1.83
N LYS A 96 14.57 9.67 2.53
CA LYS A 96 15.75 10.29 1.91
C LYS A 96 16.74 9.22 1.43
N CYS A 97 17.27 9.39 0.24
CA CYS A 97 18.44 8.65 -0.26
C CYS A 97 19.70 9.48 0.03
N SER A 98 20.63 8.96 0.83
CA SER A 98 21.88 9.65 1.17
C SER A 98 22.82 9.80 -0.03
N TYR A 99 22.88 8.80 -0.92
CA TYR A 99 23.74 8.84 -2.11
C TYR A 99 23.31 9.94 -3.09
N GLY A 100 22.04 9.94 -3.50
CA GLY A 100 21.53 10.93 -4.46
C GLY A 100 21.19 12.28 -3.80
N GLY A 101 20.95 12.29 -2.49
CA GLY A 101 20.48 13.47 -1.76
C GLY A 101 18.98 13.78 -1.93
N ALA A 102 18.25 13.01 -2.74
CA ALA A 102 16.83 13.21 -3.01
C ALA A 102 15.91 12.58 -1.97
N THR A 103 14.75 13.20 -1.77
CA THR A 103 13.61 12.63 -1.06
C THR A 103 12.76 11.82 -2.04
N ILE A 104 12.52 10.56 -1.69
CA ILE A 104 11.68 9.63 -2.43
C ILE A 104 10.27 9.67 -1.84
N LYS A 105 9.28 9.82 -2.72
CA LYS A 105 7.86 9.94 -2.36
C LYS A 105 7.07 8.73 -2.81
N ILE A 106 5.95 8.46 -2.15
CA ILE A 106 4.97 7.47 -2.60
C ILE A 106 3.97 8.18 -3.52
N LYS A 107 3.67 7.57 -4.66
CA LYS A 107 2.76 8.11 -5.69
C LYS A 107 1.46 7.35 -5.79
N ASP A 108 1.52 6.06 -5.54
CA ASP A 108 0.38 5.17 -5.65
C ASP A 108 0.51 4.12 -4.55
N HIS A 109 -0.40 4.19 -3.58
CA HIS A 109 -0.43 3.33 -2.40
C HIS A 109 -1.08 1.97 -2.69
N ILE A 110 -1.71 1.81 -3.86
CA ILE A 110 -2.27 0.59 -4.43
C ILE A 110 -3.29 -0.19 -3.57
N GLN A 111 -3.94 0.49 -2.61
CA GLN A 111 -5.11 -0.06 -1.90
C GLN A 111 -6.32 0.01 -2.82
N LYS A 112 -7.17 -1.02 -2.78
CA LYS A 112 -8.46 -1.01 -3.47
C LYS A 112 -9.42 -0.12 -2.68
N SER A 113 -10.18 0.72 -3.38
CA SER A 113 -11.22 1.57 -2.79
C SER A 113 -12.59 0.90 -2.75
N GLU A 114 -12.79 -0.14 -3.55
CA GLU A 114 -14.07 -0.82 -3.72
C GLU A 114 -14.04 -2.18 -3.01
N PRO A 115 -15.10 -2.53 -2.26
CA PRO A 115 -15.25 -3.86 -1.71
C PRO A 115 -15.40 -4.88 -2.84
N GLU A 116 -14.89 -6.10 -2.63
CA GLU A 116 -15.12 -7.18 -3.58
C GLU A 116 -16.61 -7.55 -3.55
N ALA A 117 -17.21 -7.66 -4.73
CA ALA A 117 -18.56 -8.18 -4.85
C ALA A 117 -18.59 -9.60 -4.31
N ILE A 118 -19.43 -9.83 -3.31
CA ILE A 118 -19.65 -11.16 -2.76
C ILE A 118 -20.57 -11.86 -3.76
N GLU A 119 -20.08 -12.88 -4.46
CA GLU A 119 -20.97 -13.75 -5.23
C GLU A 119 -21.84 -14.53 -4.24
N SER A 120 -23.16 -14.38 -4.34
CA SER A 120 -24.11 -15.18 -3.59
C SER A 120 -23.98 -16.62 -4.06
N THR A 121 -23.35 -17.48 -3.26
CA THR A 121 -23.51 -18.91 -3.43
C THR A 121 -24.92 -19.25 -2.96
N ASP A 122 -25.87 -19.27 -3.88
CA ASP A 122 -27.12 -19.95 -3.69
C ASP A 122 -26.79 -21.42 -3.41
N VAL A 123 -26.78 -21.80 -2.13
CA VAL A 123 -26.76 -23.20 -1.72
C VAL A 123 -28.13 -23.76 -2.07
N ASP A 124 -28.28 -24.22 -3.31
CA ASP A 124 -29.40 -25.07 -3.71
C ASP A 124 -29.41 -26.32 -2.82
N GLY A 125 -30.44 -26.43 -1.97
CA GLY A 125 -30.93 -27.72 -1.50
C GLY A 125 -30.68 -28.08 -0.04
N ILE A 126 -31.20 -27.31 0.91
CA ILE A 126 -31.87 -27.89 2.10
C ILE A 126 -33.20 -27.15 2.24
N THR A 127 -34.27 -27.76 1.72
CA THR A 127 -35.65 -27.36 1.98
C THR A 127 -35.90 -27.36 3.49
N PRO A 128 -36.26 -26.22 4.11
CA PRO A 128 -37.02 -26.25 5.35
C PRO A 128 -38.47 -26.50 4.96
N ASP A 129 -39.00 -27.67 5.29
CA ASP A 129 -40.45 -27.89 5.31
C ASP A 129 -41.08 -26.92 6.32
N GLU A 130 -41.75 -25.88 5.82
CA GLU A 130 -43.01 -25.29 6.31
C GLU A 130 -43.08 -23.75 6.06
N PRO A 131 -44.22 -23.22 5.56
CA PRO A 131 -44.34 -21.82 5.20
C PRO A 131 -44.70 -20.94 6.41
N VAL A 132 -43.76 -20.08 6.84
CA VAL A 132 -44.11 -18.95 7.73
C VAL A 132 -44.60 -17.78 6.87
N SER A 133 -45.91 -17.63 6.83
CA SER A 133 -46.61 -16.44 6.34
C SER A 133 -46.34 -15.27 7.29
N THR A 134 -45.87 -14.13 6.79
CA THR A 134 -46.11 -12.85 7.47
C THR A 134 -46.23 -11.71 6.48
N THR A 135 -47.47 -11.26 6.33
CA THR A 135 -47.93 -10.06 5.64
C THR A 135 -47.25 -8.80 6.21
N LEU A 136 -46.69 -7.97 5.34
CA LEU A 136 -46.16 -6.64 5.67
C LEU A 136 -47.31 -5.62 5.74
N THR A 137 -47.68 -5.16 6.93
CA THR A 137 -48.54 -3.97 7.11
C THR A 137 -47.70 -2.78 7.57
N SER A 138 -47.58 -1.80 6.67
CA SER A 138 -47.05 -0.46 6.92
C SER A 138 -47.88 0.26 7.99
N SER A 139 -47.22 0.77 9.03
CA SER A 139 -47.82 1.72 9.98
C SER A 139 -47.01 3.01 10.01
N LYS A 140 -47.69 4.10 9.70
CA LYS A 140 -47.21 5.49 9.70
C LYS A 140 -46.84 5.90 11.12
N PHE A 141 -45.69 6.56 11.28
CA PHE A 141 -45.33 7.28 12.50
C PHE A 141 -45.86 8.72 12.43
N SER A 142 -46.67 9.10 13.40
CA SER A 142 -46.93 10.49 13.77
C SER A 142 -46.83 10.62 15.28
N ASN A 143 -45.86 11.41 15.75
CA ASN A 143 -46.09 12.52 16.67
C ASN A 143 -44.89 13.47 16.63
#